data_AF-A0A7Y5UXG2-F1
#
_entry.id   AF-A0A7Y5UXG2-F1
#
_cell.length_a   1.000
_cell.length_b   1.000
_cell.length_c   1.000
_cell.angle_alpha   90.00
_cell.angle_beta   90.00
_cell.angle_gamma   90.00
#
_symmetry.space_group_name_H-M   'P 1'
#
loop_
_entity.id
_entity.type
_entity.pdbx_description
1 polymer ?
#
loop_
_entity_poly.entity_id
_entity_poly.type
_entity_poly.pdbx_seq_one_letter_code
_entity_poly.pdbx_strand_id
1 'polypeptide(L)'
;MDSDKVVPVQSVRRALEALDRLALAGLRGEAVSLQQVAEHLGVAATTAHNIIKTLATCGYVQREERGYGLGPRCADLARSARFGGGWLERAAAVVHQLAERTGESVVLATLLH
;
A
#
# COMPACT_ATOMS: atom_id res chain seq x y z
N MET A 1 -5.74 -30.53 -22.23
CA MET A 1 -4.84 -29.51 -21.69
C MET A 1 -5.71 -28.64 -20.79
N ASP A 2 -5.94 -29.14 -19.58
CA ASP A 2 -6.84 -28.50 -18.62
C ASP A 2 -6.07 -27.33 -18.01
N SER A 3 -6.46 -26.12 -18.39
CA SER A 3 -5.91 -24.91 -17.81
C SER A 3 -6.33 -24.88 -16.35
N ASP A 4 -5.38 -25.17 -15.48
CA ASP A 4 -5.46 -25.08 -14.02
C ASP A 4 -6.05 -23.71 -13.64
N LYS A 5 -7.38 -23.65 -13.50
CA LYS A 5 -8.09 -22.42 -13.14
C LYS A 5 -7.73 -22.15 -11.69
N VAL A 6 -6.79 -21.23 -11.48
CA VAL A 6 -6.49 -20.71 -10.15
C VAL A 6 -7.78 -20.14 -9.57
N VAL A 7 -8.43 -20.89 -8.67
CA VAL A 7 -9.57 -20.40 -7.91
C VAL A 7 -9.00 -19.51 -6.82
N PRO A 8 -9.20 -18.18 -6.88
CA PRO A 8 -8.59 -17.29 -5.91
C PRO A 8 -9.19 -17.52 -4.52
N VAL A 9 -8.32 -17.52 -3.51
CA VAL A 9 -8.76 -17.58 -2.11
C VAL A 9 -9.59 -16.33 -1.81
N GLN A 10 -10.89 -16.57 -1.59
CA GLN A 10 -11.91 -15.54 -1.53
C GLN A 10 -11.62 -14.47 -0.46
N SER A 11 -11.15 -14.89 0.72
CA SER A 11 -10.83 -14.01 1.83
C SER A 11 -9.64 -13.08 1.52
N VAL A 12 -8.60 -13.60 0.84
CA VAL A 12 -7.45 -12.81 0.41
C VAL A 12 -7.88 -11.75 -0.60
N ARG A 13 -8.69 -12.16 -1.59
CA ARG A 13 -9.24 -11.22 -2.58
C ARG A 13 -10.01 -10.07 -1.92
N ARG A 14 -10.92 -10.36 -0.97
CA ARG A 14 -11.67 -9.32 -0.26
C ARG A 14 -10.79 -8.40 0.57
N ALA A 15 -9.73 -8.94 1.17
CA ALA A 15 -8.78 -8.13 1.93
C ALA A 15 -8.03 -7.14 1.02
N LEU A 16 -7.61 -7.58 -0.17
CA LEU A 16 -6.98 -6.71 -1.17
C LEU A 16 -7.97 -5.68 -1.73
N GLU A 17 -9.19 -6.09 -2.07
CA GLU A 17 -10.26 -5.17 -2.51
C GLU A 17 -10.56 -4.09 -1.45
N ALA A 18 -10.51 -4.45 -0.16
CA ALA A 18 -10.65 -3.48 0.93
C ALA A 18 -9.52 -2.46 0.93
N LEU A 19 -8.26 -2.90 0.77
CA LEU A 19 -7.11 -2.00 0.68
C LEU A 19 -7.22 -1.05 -0.52
N ASP A 20 -7.64 -1.54 -1.68
CA ASP A 20 -7.86 -0.72 -2.87
C ASP A 20 -8.92 0.37 -2.61
N ARG A 21 -10.02 0.01 -1.95
CA ARG A 21 -11.06 0.97 -1.56
C ARG A 21 -10.56 2.04 -0.60
N LEU A 22 -9.75 1.66 0.38
CA LEU A 22 -9.13 2.59 1.34
C LEU A 22 -8.13 3.50 0.65
N ALA A 23 -7.31 2.96 -0.25
CA ALA A 23 -6.35 3.73 -1.04
C ALA A 23 -7.05 4.83 -1.86
N LEU A 24 -8.11 4.46 -2.58
CA LEU A 24 -8.91 5.40 -3.37
C LEU A 24 -9.61 6.48 -2.54
N ALA A 25 -9.95 6.19 -1.27
CA ALA A 25 -10.51 7.17 -0.34
C ALA A 25 -9.44 8.13 0.15
N GLY A 26 -8.27 7.59 0.53
CA GLY A 26 -7.14 8.36 1.03
C GLY A 26 -6.64 9.40 0.02
N LEU A 27 -6.69 9.11 -1.28
CA LEU A 27 -6.39 10.08 -2.34
C LEU A 27 -7.31 11.32 -2.32
N ARG A 28 -8.50 11.23 -1.71
CA ARG A 28 -9.44 12.34 -1.50
C ARG A 28 -9.38 12.92 -0.09
N GLY A 29 -8.48 12.43 0.77
CA GLY A 29 -8.43 12.80 2.19
C GLY A 29 -9.61 12.25 2.99
N GLU A 30 -10.22 11.15 2.53
CA GLU A 30 -11.39 10.54 3.17
C GLU A 30 -11.03 9.23 3.88
N ALA A 31 -11.55 9.07 5.10
CA ALA A 31 -11.59 7.78 5.78
C ALA A 31 -12.83 6.98 5.34
N VAL A 32 -12.74 5.64 5.36
CA VAL A 32 -13.86 4.76 5.00
C VAL A 32 -14.44 4.10 6.25
N SER A 33 -15.76 4.20 6.43
CA SER A 33 -16.45 3.56 7.54
C SER A 33 -16.53 2.04 7.35
N LEU A 34 -16.76 1.30 8.44
CA LEU A 34 -16.93 -0.16 8.36
C LEU A 34 -18.11 -0.55 7.46
N GLN A 35 -19.18 0.24 7.50
CA GLN A 35 -20.38 0.02 6.68
C GLN A 35 -20.05 0.19 5.19
N GLN A 36 -19.32 1.25 4.82
CA GLN A 36 -18.87 1.48 3.45
C GLN A 36 -17.94 0.36 2.95
N VAL A 37 -17.10 -0.21 3.83
CA VAL A 37 -16.29 -1.39 3.49
C VAL A 37 -17.20 -2.61 3.24
N ALA A 38 -18.17 -2.87 4.10
CA ALA A 38 -19.09 -4.01 3.96
C ALA A 38 -19.93 -3.93 2.66
N GLU A 39 -20.45 -2.73 2.37
CA GLU A 39 -21.18 -2.44 1.13
C GLU A 39 -20.29 -2.63 -0.10
N HIS A 40 -19.06 -2.11 -0.08
CA HIS A 40 -18.12 -2.25 -1.18
C HIS A 40 -17.74 -3.71 -1.47
N LEU A 41 -17.54 -4.51 -0.41
CA LEU A 41 -17.16 -5.93 -0.55
C LEU A 41 -18.36 -6.85 -0.79
N GLY A 42 -19.60 -6.36 -0.69
CA GLY A 42 -20.82 -7.17 -0.78
C GLY A 42 -20.89 -8.25 0.31
N VAL A 43 -20.54 -7.91 1.56
CA VAL A 43 -20.50 -8.85 2.69
C VAL A 43 -21.25 -8.35 3.91
N ALA A 44 -21.57 -9.26 4.82
CA ALA A 44 -22.08 -8.92 6.14
C ALA A 44 -21.06 -8.07 6.93
N ALA A 45 -21.56 -7.18 7.79
CA ALA A 45 -20.73 -6.30 8.62
C ALA A 45 -19.73 -7.06 9.50
N THR A 46 -20.09 -8.24 10.00
CA THR A 46 -19.19 -9.11 10.79
C THR A 46 -18.01 -9.62 9.96
N THR A 47 -18.24 -9.98 8.70
CA THR A 47 -17.17 -10.40 7.77
C THR A 47 -16.25 -9.24 7.44
N ALA A 48 -16.79 -8.06 7.12
CA ALA A 48 -16.00 -6.85 6.89
C ALA A 48 -15.17 -6.47 8.13
N HIS A 49 -15.76 -6.57 9.32
CA HIS A 49 -15.07 -6.33 10.58
C HIS A 49 -13.87 -7.25 10.74
N ASN A 50 -14.03 -8.55 10.50
CA ASN A 50 -12.94 -9.51 10.62
C ASN A 50 -11.82 -9.21 9.62
N ILE A 51 -12.15 -8.86 8.37
CA ILE A 51 -11.15 -8.48 7.36
C ILE A 51 -10.36 -7.23 7.80
N ILE A 52 -11.07 -6.16 8.18
CA ILE A 52 -10.44 -4.91 8.62
C ILE A 52 -9.61 -5.13 9.89
N LYS A 53 -10.12 -5.91 10.85
CA LYS A 53 -9.37 -6.26 12.06
C LYS A 53 -8.09 -7.00 11.73
N THR A 54 -8.14 -8.01 10.86
CA THR A 54 -6.94 -8.74 10.42
C THR A 54 -5.95 -7.82 9.73
N LEU A 55 -6.40 -7.00 8.77
CA LEU A 55 -5.54 -6.05 8.06
C LEU A 55 -4.91 -5.02 9.02
N ALA A 56 -5.66 -4.56 10.03
CA ALA A 56 -5.15 -3.65 11.04
C ALA A 56 -4.12 -4.31 11.95
N THR A 57 -4.37 -5.53 12.43
CA THR A 57 -3.38 -6.32 13.19
C THR A 57 -2.11 -6.57 12.38
N CYS A 58 -2.23 -6.78 11.06
CA CYS A 58 -1.08 -6.93 10.18
C CYS A 58 -0.37 -5.62 9.84
N GLY A 59 -0.93 -4.44 10.16
CA GLY A 59 -0.37 -3.11 9.91
C GLY A 59 -0.69 -2.52 8.53
N TYR A 60 -1.59 -3.14 7.77
CA TYR A 60 -2.02 -2.66 6.44
C TYR A 60 -3.18 -1.68 6.49
N VAL A 61 -3.94 -1.68 7.58
CA VAL A 61 -5.03 -0.74 7.83
C VAL A 61 -4.78 -0.05 9.16
N GLN A 62 -5.17 1.22 9.27
CA GLN A 62 -5.18 1.95 10.51
C GLN A 62 -6.55 2.58 10.75
N ARG A 63 -6.86 2.85 12.01
CA ARG A 63 -8.07 3.57 12.38
C ARG A 63 -7.81 5.08 12.30
N GLU A 64 -8.74 5.80 11.70
CA GLU A 64 -8.75 7.26 11.60
C GLU A 64 -9.95 7.82 12.38
N GLU A 65 -10.03 9.14 12.53
CA GLU A 65 -11.12 9.79 13.28
C GLU A 65 -12.51 9.40 12.77
N ARG A 66 -12.65 9.23 11.44
CA ARG A 66 -13.94 8.98 10.77
C ARG A 66 -14.04 7.62 10.08
N GLY A 67 -13.15 6.67 10.41
CA GLY A 67 -13.20 5.35 9.81
C GLY A 67 -11.85 4.65 9.79
N TYR A 68 -11.50 4.11 8.63
CA TYR A 68 -10.27 3.38 8.38
C TYR A 68 -9.55 3.96 7.16
N GLY A 69 -8.23 3.83 7.17
CA GLY A 69 -7.35 4.19 6.06
C GLY A 69 -6.18 3.22 5.95
N LEU A 70 -5.29 3.45 4.98
CA LEU A 70 -4.10 2.62 4.81
C LEU A 70 -3.14 2.78 5.98
N GLY A 71 -2.65 1.66 6.48
CA GLY A 71 -1.63 1.61 7.53
C GLY A 71 -0.20 1.73 7.00
N PRO A 72 0.79 1.88 7.90
CA PRO A 72 2.18 2.17 7.55
C PRO A 72 2.85 1.10 6.67
N ARG A 73 2.46 -0.19 6.77
CA ARG A 73 3.05 -1.23 5.90
C ARG A 73 2.74 -1.02 4.41
N CYS A 74 1.66 -0.32 4.09
CA CYS A 74 1.36 0.03 2.69
C CYS A 74 2.42 0.97 2.12
N ALA A 75 2.91 1.93 2.91
CA ALA A 75 3.98 2.83 2.49
C ALA A 75 5.32 2.08 2.30
N ASP A 76 5.63 1.11 3.17
CA ASP A 76 6.82 0.28 3.03
C ASP A 76 6.76 -0.61 1.78
N LEU A 77 5.60 -1.21 1.48
CA LEU A 77 5.39 -1.95 0.23
C LEU A 77 5.58 -1.06 -1.00
N ALA A 78 4.96 0.12 -1.01
CA ALA A 78 5.08 1.08 -2.11
C ALA A 78 6.53 1.52 -2.31
N ARG A 79 7.27 1.76 -1.22
CA ARG A 79 8.71 2.08 -1.25
C ARG A 79 9.52 0.95 -1.87
N SER A 80 9.30 -0.28 -1.42
CA SER A 80 9.99 -1.45 -1.97
C SER A 80 9.69 -1.68 -3.45
N ALA A 81 8.43 -1.47 -3.88
CA ALA A 81 8.04 -1.57 -5.28
C ALA A 81 8.66 -0.46 -6.15
N ARG A 82 8.69 0.79 -5.65
CA ARG A 82 9.25 1.95 -6.37
C ARG A 82 10.78 1.91 -6.48
N PHE A 83 11.46 1.48 -5.42
CA PHE A 83 12.92 1.55 -5.31
C PHE A 83 13.60 0.17 -5.32
N GLY A 84 12.88 -0.86 -5.77
CA GLY A 84 13.43 -2.20 -5.97
C GLY A 84 14.36 -2.30 -7.18
N GLY A 85 14.91 -3.49 -7.40
CA GLY A 85 15.62 -3.83 -8.65
C GLY A 85 16.88 -3.00 -8.91
N GLY A 86 17.68 -2.74 -7.88
CA GLY A 86 18.96 -2.06 -8.03
C GLY A 86 18.86 -0.54 -8.20
N TRP A 87 17.68 0.06 -7.92
CA TRP A 87 17.47 1.50 -8.12
C TRP A 87 18.44 2.33 -7.28
N LEU A 88 18.64 1.94 -6.02
CA LEU A 88 19.48 2.67 -5.08
C LEU A 88 20.95 2.64 -5.52
N GLU A 89 21.42 1.52 -6.06
CA GLU A 89 22.76 1.31 -6.59
C GLU A 89 23.00 2.17 -7.83
N ARG A 90 22.03 2.23 -8.75
CA ARG A 90 22.10 3.11 -9.93
C ARG A 90 22.10 4.59 -9.53
N ALA A 91 21.23 4.96 -8.59
CA ALA A 91 21.15 6.32 -8.09
C ALA A 91 22.45 6.73 -7.37
N ALA A 92 23.01 5.86 -6.54
CA ALA A 92 24.27 6.08 -5.84
C ALA A 92 25.43 6.27 -6.82
N ALA A 93 25.51 5.49 -7.89
CA ALA A 93 26.54 5.65 -8.91
C ALA A 93 26.50 7.04 -9.56
N VAL A 94 25.31 7.54 -9.89
CA VAL A 94 25.14 8.88 -10.48
C VAL A 94 25.49 9.98 -9.48
N VAL A 95 25.05 9.86 -8.23
CA VAL A 95 25.36 10.82 -7.15
C VAL A 95 26.87 10.91 -6.91
N HIS A 96 27.55 9.75 -6.85
CA HIS A 96 28.98 9.68 -6.62
C HIS A 96 29.77 10.32 -7.77
N GLN A 97 29.43 9.99 -9.02
CA GLN A 97 30.06 10.61 -10.19
C GLN A 97 29.86 12.13 -10.23
N LEU A 98 28.70 12.62 -9.78
CA LEU A 98 28.45 14.05 -9.74
C LEU A 98 29.32 14.73 -8.67
N ALA A 99 29.39 14.15 -7.48
CA ALA A 99 30.22 14.65 -6.39
C ALA A 99 31.71 14.69 -6.78
N GLU A 100 32.22 13.64 -7.43
CA GLU A 100 33.61 13.61 -7.91
C GLU A 100 33.90 14.70 -8.95
N ARG A 101 32.96 14.96 -9.86
CA ARG A 101 33.12 15.95 -10.92
C ARG A 101 33.02 17.39 -10.43
N THR A 102 32.22 17.64 -9.40
CA THR A 102 32.03 19.00 -8.85
C THR A 102 32.95 19.31 -7.68
N GLY A 103 33.46 18.28 -6.98
CA GLY A 103 34.16 18.44 -5.71
C GLY A 103 33.23 18.82 -4.54
N GLU A 104 31.92 18.73 -4.73
CA GLU A 104 30.90 19.18 -3.78
C GLU A 104 30.11 18.01 -3.19
N SER A 105 29.48 18.24 -2.03
CA SER A 105 28.54 17.27 -1.45
C SER A 105 27.24 17.23 -2.25
N VAL A 106 26.82 16.04 -2.69
CA VAL A 106 25.58 15.81 -3.45
C VAL A 106 24.63 14.95 -2.64
N VAL A 107 23.37 15.38 -2.53
CA VAL A 107 22.28 14.64 -1.87
C VAL A 107 21.16 14.40 -2.88
N LEU A 108 20.70 13.14 -2.98
CA LEU A 108 19.51 12.79 -3.74
C LEU A 108 18.29 12.78 -2.81
N ALA A 109 17.31 13.63 -3.11
CA ALA A 109 16.03 13.67 -2.42
C ALA A 109 14.89 13.40 -3.42
N THR A 110 13.88 12.66 -2.99
CA THR A 110 12.65 12.43 -3.76
C THR A 110 11.46 12.90 -2.93
N LEU A 111 10.48 13.51 -3.60
CA LEU A 111 9.20 13.79 -2.98
C LEU A 111 8.32 12.54 -3.09
N LEU A 112 7.80 12.09 -1.95
CA LEU A 112 6.77 11.07 -1.90
C LEU A 112 5.42 11.81 -1.99
N HIS A 113 4.87 11.87 -3.20
CA HIS A 113 3.42 12.04 -3.38
C HIS A 113 2.81 10.64 -3.57
#